data_AF-A0A7Y8WTV2-F1
#
_entry.id   AF-A0A7Y8WTV2-F1
#
_cell.length_a   1.000
_cell.length_b   1.000
_cell.length_c   1.000
_cell.angle_alpha   90.00
_cell.angle_beta   90.00
_cell.angle_gamma   90.00
#
_symmetry.space_group_name_H-M   'P 1'
#
loop_
_entity.id
_entity.type
_entity.pdbx_description
1 polymer ?
#
loop_
_entity_poly.entity_id
_entity_poly.type
_entity_poly.pdbx_seq_one_letter_code
_entity_poly.pdbx_strand_id
1 'polypeptide(L)' 'MIRIRARLGDGRTSIEVDGHEEHAEAGRVCAAVSAITQTALLGLEQVALQHPDLVSVEITQE' A
#
# COMPACT_ATOMS: atom_id res chain seq x y z
N MET A 1 6.82 16.10 1.67
CA MET A 1 7.56 15.35 0.63
C MET A 1 7.20 13.89 0.79
N ILE A 2 6.63 13.27 -0.24
CA ILE A 2 6.28 11.85 -0.24
C ILE A 2 7.57 11.03 -0.29
N ARG A 3 7.72 10.06 0.61
CA ARG A 3 8.84 9.11 0.61
C ARG A 3 8.31 7.69 0.43
N ILE A 4 8.88 6.97 -0.52
CA ILE A 4 8.57 5.56 -0.77
C ILE A 4 9.85 4.76 -0.54
N ARG A 5 9.79 3.77 0.35
CA ARG A 5 10.88 2.84 0.64
C ARG A 5 10.44 1.43 0.27
N ALA A 6 11.19 0.77 -0.62
CA ALA A 6 10.90 -0.59 -1.05
C ALA A 6 12.06 -1.53 -0.70
N ARG A 7 11.74 -2.72 -0.20
CA ARG A 7 12.70 -3.82 0.03
C ARG A 7 12.18 -5.06 -0.68
N LEU A 8 12.97 -5.60 -1.60
CA LEU A 8 12.64 -6.76 -2.44
C LEU A 8 13.73 -7.82 -2.26
N GLY A 9 13.35 -9.07 -1.94
CA GLY A 9 14.28 -10.19 -1.83
C GLY A 9 13.71 -11.36 -1.03
N ASP A 10 14.26 -12.56 -1.20
CA ASP A 10 13.97 -13.79 -0.43
C ASP A 10 12.48 -14.06 -0.15
N GLY A 11 11.62 -13.85 -1.16
CA GLY A 11 10.17 -14.06 -1.02
C GLY A 11 9.44 -12.99 -0.19
N ARG A 12 10.13 -11.93 0.22
CA ARG A 12 9.58 -10.80 0.97
C ARG A 12 9.56 -9.54 0.13
N THR A 13 8.39 -8.90 0.10
CA THR A 13 8.20 -7.55 -0.44
C THR A 13 7.69 -6.64 0.67
N SER A 14 8.35 -5.51 0.86
CA SER A 14 7.91 -4.46 1.80
C SER A 14 7.93 -3.12 1.09
N ILE A 15 6.81 -2.41 1.15
CA ILE A 15 6.63 -1.07 0.60
C ILE A 15 6.11 -0.19 1.74
N GLU A 16 6.80 0.89 2.04
CA GLU A 16 6.47 1.85 3.09
C GLU A 16 6.34 3.24 2.46
N VAL A 17 5.23 3.94 2.73
CA VAL A 17 4.86 5.20 2.08
C VAL A 17 4.47 6.24 3.12
N ASP A 18 5.28 7.28 3.26
CA ASP A 18 5.09 8.34 4.27
C ASP A 18 4.94 9.72 3.63
N GLY A 19 4.34 10.65 4.37
CA GLY A 19 4.26 12.06 4.00
C GLY A 19 3.42 12.31 2.75
N HIS A 20 2.47 11.41 2.48
CA HIS A 20 1.47 11.51 1.42
C HIS A 20 0.15 12.17 1.88
N GLU A 21 0.06 12.49 3.16
CA GLU A 21 -0.98 13.37 3.71
C GLU A 21 -0.49 14.83 3.65
N GLU A 22 -1.37 15.73 3.25
CA GLU A 22 -1.16 17.19 3.20
C GLU A 22 -0.09 17.72 2.24
N HIS A 23 -0.47 18.13 1.03
CA HIS A 23 0.04 19.37 0.40
C HIS A 23 -1.10 19.96 -0.45
N ALA A 24 -1.72 21.05 0.01
CA ALA A 24 -2.83 21.73 -0.68
C ALA A 24 -2.47 22.19 -2.11
N GLU A 25 -1.18 22.44 -2.39
CA GLU A 25 -0.71 22.85 -3.71
C GLU A 25 -0.35 21.69 -4.65
N ALA A 26 -0.21 20.46 -4.13
CA ALA A 26 0.22 19.27 -4.91
C ALA A 26 -0.78 18.11 -4.86
N GLY A 27 -2.05 18.38 -4.49
CA GLY A 27 -3.06 17.36 -4.14
C GLY A 27 -3.27 16.22 -5.15
N ARG A 28 -2.95 16.42 -6.44
CA ARG A 28 -3.00 15.35 -7.46
C ARG A 28 -1.96 14.24 -7.21
N VAL A 29 -0.79 14.58 -6.68
CA VAL A 29 0.29 13.61 -6.46
C VAL A 29 0.03 12.77 -5.23
N CYS A 30 -0.42 13.38 -4.13
CA CYS A 30 -0.86 12.64 -2.93
C CYS A 30 -1.99 11.65 -3.29
N ALA A 31 -3.02 12.13 -3.98
CA ALA A 31 -4.14 11.28 -4.40
C ALA A 31 -3.70 10.12 -5.30
N ALA A 32 -2.76 10.35 -6.22
CA ALA A 32 -2.23 9.27 -7.06
C ALA A 32 -1.49 8.20 -6.25
N VAL A 33 -0.65 8.61 -5.28
CA VAL A 33 0.08 7.69 -4.41
C VAL A 33 -0.89 6.90 -3.52
N SER A 34 -1.86 7.58 -2.89
CA SER A 34 -2.91 6.93 -2.09
C SER A 34 -3.75 5.95 -2.92
N ALA A 35 -4.11 6.32 -4.15
CA ALA A 35 -4.89 5.44 -5.03
C ALA A 35 -4.12 4.15 -5.35
N ILE A 36 -2.83 4.24 -5.64
CA ILE A 36 -1.99 3.07 -5.95
C ILE A 36 -1.83 2.18 -4.71
N THR A 37 -1.52 2.75 -3.54
CA THR A 37 -1.31 1.96 -2.31
C THR A 37 -2.60 1.30 -1.86
N GLN A 38 -3.74 2.00 -1.92
CA GLN A 38 -5.05 1.42 -1.60
C GLN A 38 -5.46 0.35 -2.62
N THR A 39 -5.19 0.56 -3.91
CA THR A 39 -5.50 -0.45 -4.94
C THR A 39 -4.69 -1.73 -4.72
N ALA A 40 -3.41 -1.61 -4.33
CA ALA A 40 -2.59 -2.77 -4.00
C ALA A 40 -3.15 -3.54 -2.81
N LEU A 41 -3.57 -2.83 -1.74
CA LEU A 41 -4.21 -3.46 -0.57
C LEU A 41 -5.51 -4.18 -0.96
N LEU A 42 -6.41 -3.50 -1.68
CA LEU A 42 -7.67 -4.09 -2.17
C LEU A 42 -7.42 -5.34 -3.03
N GLY A 43 -6.40 -5.31 -3.89
CA GLY A 43 -6.02 -6.46 -4.70
C GLY A 43 -5.57 -7.66 -3.85
N LEU A 44 -4.76 -7.41 -2.81
CA LEU A 44 -4.32 -8.45 -1.88
C LEU A 44 -5.48 -9.02 -1.05
N GLU A 45 -6.39 -8.17 -0.57
CA GLU A 45 -7.63 -8.61 0.11
C GLU A 45 -8.48 -9.50 -0.80
N GLN A 46 -8.63 -9.15 -2.08
CA GLN A 46 -9.37 -9.99 -3.03
C GLN A 46 -8.69 -11.35 -3.27
N VAL A 47 -7.37 -11.40 -3.34
CA VAL A 47 -6.63 -12.66 -3.45
C VAL A 47 -6.82 -13.52 -2.21
N ALA A 48 -6.78 -12.93 -1.01
CA ALA A 48 -7.03 -13.64 0.24
C ALA A 48 -8.46 -14.23 0.30
N LEU A 49 -9.46 -13.48 -0.17
CA LEU A 49 -10.84 -13.97 -0.27
C LEU A 49 -10.99 -15.16 -1.22
N GLN A 50 -10.24 -15.17 -2.33
CA GLN A 50 -10.27 -16.25 -3.32
C GLN A 50 -9.46 -17.48 -2.89
N HIS A 51 -8.47 -17.30 -2.02
CA HIS A 51 -7.52 -18.34 -1.60
C HIS A 51 -7.29 -18.35 -0.09
N PRO A 52 -8.34 -18.56 0.73
CA PRO A 52 -8.26 -18.40 2.19
C PRO A 52 -7.32 -19.40 2.89
N ASP A 53 -7.04 -20.55 2.26
CA ASP A 53 -6.12 -21.57 2.80
C ASP A 53 -4.64 -21.23 2.56
N LEU A 54 -4.36 -20.23 1.71
CA LEU A 54 -3.01 -19.92 1.23
C LEU A 54 -2.59 -18.48 1.52
N VAL A 55 -3.54 -17.56 1.68
CA VAL A 55 -3.25 -16.13 1.77
C VAL A 55 -4.09 -15.51 2.89
N SER A 56 -3.44 -14.80 3.79
CA SER A 56 -4.06 -13.98 4.82
C SER A 56 -3.65 -12.52 4.68
N VAL A 57 -4.53 -11.62 5.12
CA VAL A 57 -4.28 -10.17 5.17
C VAL A 57 -4.59 -9.69 6.59
N GLU A 58 -3.65 -8.97 7.19
CA GLU A 58 -3.81 -8.31 8.48
C GLU A 58 -3.67 -6.80 8.27
N ILE A 59 -4.63 -6.03 8.77
CA ILE A 59 -4.64 -4.57 8.67
C ILE A 59 -4.58 -4.01 10.09
N THR A 60 -3.51 -3.26 10.39
CA THR A 60 -3.34 -2.53 11.65
C THR A 60 -3.51 -1.04 11.38
N GLN A 61 -4.27 -0.36 12.25
CA GLN A 61 -4.37 1.10 12.27
C GLN A 61 -3.67 1.60 13.54
N GLU A 62 -2.74 2.54 13.37
CA GLU A 62 -2.05 3.23 14.47
C GLU A 62 -2.74 4.55 14.83
#